data_AF-A0A1I4HNS2-F1
#
_entry.id   AF-A0A1I4HNS2-F1
#
_cell.length_a   1.000
_cell.length_b   1.000
_cell.length_c   1.000
_cell.angle_alpha   90.00
_cell.angle_beta   90.00
_cell.angle_gamma   90.00
#
_symmetry.space_group_name_H-M   'P 1'
#
loop_
_entity.id
_entity.type
_entity.pdbx_description
1 polymer ?
#
loop_
_entity_poly.entity_id
_entity_poly.type
_entity_poly.pdbx_seq_one_letter_code
_entity_poly.pdbx_strand_id
1 'polypeptide(L)'
;MINDLNKIVIVFLFLIFLSISAVSAQENTSPEIGLNENIETIDAETADESVNLGTGDDSAVASESVEEDEVSNVMNEDNLKGTGSSFTDLQNLINNTPANNTLTLDKDYAYSAGDSEIVINKSITIDGKNHVLDGKLSTRILMITGNHVTLKNIKFINANKTNEGYGGAVYWNGDNGTLKDCSFVNNHANKYSGGAV
;
A
#
# COMPACT_ATOMS: atom_id res chain seq x y z
N MET A 1 -17.55 -17.00 -47.10
CA MET A 1 -18.39 -17.51 -46.00
C MET A 1 -17.58 -17.93 -44.76
N ILE A 2 -16.66 -18.92 -44.82
CA ILE A 2 -15.81 -19.28 -43.66
C ILE A 2 -14.86 -18.14 -43.24
N ASN A 3 -14.28 -17.41 -44.19
CA ASN A 3 -13.34 -16.31 -43.89
C ASN A 3 -14.05 -15.09 -43.26
N ASP A 4 -15.33 -14.91 -43.54
CA ASP A 4 -16.13 -13.80 -43.01
C ASP A 4 -16.62 -14.14 -41.59
N LEU A 5 -16.93 -15.41 -41.34
CA LEU A 5 -17.26 -15.93 -40.01
C LEU A 5 -16.08 -15.79 -39.04
N ASN A 6 -14.85 -16.10 -39.48
CA ASN A 6 -13.65 -15.94 -38.65
C ASN A 6 -13.38 -14.47 -38.28
N LYS A 7 -13.62 -13.53 -39.21
CA LYS A 7 -13.50 -12.09 -38.93
C LYS A 7 -14.52 -11.63 -37.89
N ILE A 8 -15.76 -12.09 -38.00
CA ILE A 8 -16.84 -11.79 -37.05
C ILE A 8 -16.50 -12.36 -35.66
N VAL A 9 -16.01 -13.59 -35.59
CA VAL A 9 -15.61 -14.24 -34.33
C VAL A 9 -14.44 -13.51 -33.66
N ILE A 10 -13.44 -13.07 -34.44
CA ILE A 10 -12.31 -12.28 -33.93
C ILE A 10 -12.76 -10.92 -33.38
N VAL A 11 -13.68 -10.24 -34.07
CA VAL A 11 -14.24 -8.96 -33.60
C VAL A 11 -15.05 -9.15 -32.31
N PHE A 12 -15.84 -10.21 -32.20
CA PHE A 12 -16.58 -10.52 -30.98
C PHE A 12 -15.66 -10.88 -29.80
N LEU A 13 -14.60 -11.65 -30.03
CA LEU A 13 -13.57 -11.94 -29.02
C LEU A 13 -12.90 -10.66 -28.52
N PHE A 14 -12.62 -9.71 -29.42
CA PHE A 14 -12.00 -8.43 -29.06
C PHE A 14 -12.91 -7.54 -28.21
N LEU A 15 -14.23 -7.59 -28.44
CA LEU A 15 -15.24 -6.82 -27.68
C LEU A 15 -15.46 -7.34 -26.26
N ILE A 16 -15.29 -8.65 -26.03
CA ILE A 16 -15.44 -9.27 -24.70
C ILE A 16 -14.30 -8.83 -23.75
N PHE A 17 -13.12 -8.46 -24.27
CA PHE A 17 -12.02 -7.94 -23.45
C PHE A 17 -12.19 -6.46 -23.05
N LEU A 18 -13.13 -5.73 -23.66
CA LEU A 18 -13.37 -4.31 -23.35
C LEU A 18 -14.41 -4.09 -22.25
N SER A 19 -15.09 -5.14 -21.77
CA SER A 19 -16.19 -5.03 -20.81
C SER A 19 -15.83 -5.26 -19.34
N ILE A 20 -14.54 -5.30 -18.97
CA ILE A 20 -14.12 -5.48 -17.58
C ILE A 20 -13.40 -4.22 -17.09
N SER A 21 -14.17 -3.28 -16.54
CA SER A 21 -13.78 -2.46 -15.38
C SER A 21 -14.90 -1.48 -15.01
N ALA A 22 -15.80 -1.95 -14.16
CA ALA A 22 -16.48 -1.07 -13.21
C ALA A 22 -16.20 -1.65 -11.82
N VAL A 23 -15.18 -1.14 -11.15
CA VAL A 23 -15.00 -1.32 -9.70
C VAL A 23 -15.98 -0.35 -9.04
N SER A 24 -17.00 -0.87 -8.34
CA SER A 24 -17.81 -0.06 -7.44
C SER A 24 -17.17 -0.06 -6.05
N ALA A 25 -16.77 1.12 -5.56
CA ALA A 25 -16.48 1.31 -4.15
C ALA A 25 -17.82 1.32 -3.39
N GLN A 26 -18.03 0.35 -2.50
CA GLN A 26 -19.13 0.37 -1.55
C GLN A 26 -18.64 1.09 -0.28
N GLU A 27 -19.27 2.20 0.09
CA GLU A 27 -19.01 2.87 1.37
C GLU A 27 -19.46 1.95 2.52
N ASN A 28 -18.52 1.54 3.37
CA ASN A 28 -18.86 0.88 4.62
C ASN A 28 -18.83 1.94 5.73
N THR A 29 -19.97 2.55 6.01
CA THR A 29 -20.12 3.46 7.16
C THR A 29 -20.22 2.62 8.44
N SER A 30 -19.13 2.54 9.20
CA SER A 30 -19.22 2.12 10.61
C SER A 30 -19.92 3.22 11.41
N PRO A 31 -20.83 2.88 12.34
CA PRO A 31 -21.47 3.88 13.18
C PRO A 31 -20.46 4.50 14.16
N GLU A 32 -20.42 5.84 14.22
CA GLU A 32 -19.72 6.57 15.26
C GLU A 32 -20.30 6.19 16.63
N ILE A 33 -19.45 5.63 17.49
CA ILE A 33 -19.77 5.43 18.91
C ILE A 33 -19.59 6.79 19.59
N GLY A 34 -20.70 7.49 19.83
CA GLY A 34 -20.69 8.73 20.59
C GLY A 34 -20.19 8.47 22.02
N LEU A 35 -19.04 9.02 22.37
CA LEU A 35 -18.59 9.09 23.76
C LEU A 35 -19.49 10.10 24.49
N ASN A 36 -20.28 9.62 25.45
CA ASN A 36 -20.96 10.51 26.38
C ASN A 36 -19.97 10.99 27.44
N GLU A 37 -19.77 12.30 27.52
CA GLU A 37 -19.07 12.92 28.64
C GLU A 37 -19.97 12.88 29.88
N ASN A 38 -19.72 11.91 30.77
CA ASN A 38 -20.14 12.02 32.17
C ASN A 38 -18.90 12.30 33.00
N ILE A 39 -18.59 13.60 33.16
CA ILE A 39 -17.75 14.13 34.22
C ILE A 39 -18.46 13.81 35.55
N GLU A 40 -17.90 12.88 36.32
CA GLU A 40 -18.11 12.82 37.77
C GLU A 40 -16.85 13.36 38.46
N THR A 41 -17.01 14.54 39.04
CA THR A 41 -16.12 15.12 40.04
C THR A 41 -16.06 14.22 41.26
N ILE A 42 -14.87 13.73 41.62
CA ILE A 42 -14.60 13.13 42.93
C ILE A 42 -13.52 13.96 43.61
N ASP A 43 -13.92 14.65 44.67
CA ASP A 43 -13.07 15.42 45.59
C ASP A 43 -12.13 14.51 46.39
N ALA A 44 -11.02 15.13 46.79
CA ALA A 44 -9.85 14.54 47.43
C ALA A 44 -10.03 14.17 48.92
N GLU A 45 -8.95 13.54 49.45
CA GLU A 45 -8.61 13.15 50.83
C GLU A 45 -9.11 11.76 51.27
N THR A 46 -8.32 10.82 51.79
CA THR A 46 -7.04 10.84 52.53
C THR A 46 -6.42 9.43 52.62
N ALA A 47 -5.12 9.39 52.92
CA ALA A 47 -4.38 8.38 53.71
C ALA A 47 -3.96 7.02 53.09
N ASP A 48 -2.63 6.86 53.17
CA ASP A 48 -1.74 5.70 53.06
C ASP A 48 -2.13 4.52 53.98
N GLU A 49 -2.11 3.26 53.48
CA GLU A 49 -1.29 2.17 54.05
C GLU A 49 -1.39 0.86 53.25
N SER A 50 -0.29 0.12 53.28
CA SER A 50 0.05 -1.17 52.67
C SER A 50 -0.99 -2.31 52.71
N VAL A 51 -0.88 -3.26 51.76
CA VAL A 51 -0.47 -4.67 52.01
C VAL A 51 -0.62 -5.49 50.70
N ASN A 52 0.50 -6.03 50.23
CA ASN A 52 0.55 -7.17 49.30
C ASN A 52 0.57 -8.46 50.12
N LEU A 53 -0.22 -9.47 49.73
CA LEU A 53 0.11 -10.92 49.78
C LEU A 53 -1.14 -11.75 49.45
N GLY A 54 -1.06 -12.60 48.42
CA GLY A 54 -2.10 -13.59 48.13
C GLY A 54 -1.83 -14.41 46.88
N THR A 55 -0.88 -15.34 46.98
CA THR A 55 -0.67 -16.46 46.04
C THR A 55 -1.87 -17.43 46.03
N GLY A 56 -2.24 -17.96 44.86
CA GLY A 56 -3.16 -19.10 44.77
C GLY A 56 -3.52 -19.48 43.34
N ASP A 57 -2.89 -20.54 42.84
CA ASP A 57 -3.21 -21.38 41.67
C ASP A 57 -4.72 -21.68 41.54
N ASP A 58 -5.25 -21.82 40.31
CA ASP A 58 -5.39 -23.14 39.67
C ASP A 58 -6.30 -23.14 38.41
N SER A 59 -5.96 -24.05 37.50
CA SER A 59 -6.85 -24.77 36.58
C SER A 59 -7.22 -24.21 35.18
N ALA A 60 -6.67 -24.92 34.20
CA ALA A 60 -6.95 -24.90 32.78
C ALA A 60 -8.35 -25.44 32.42
N VAL A 61 -8.94 -24.88 31.35
CA VAL A 61 -9.91 -25.60 30.51
C VAL A 61 -9.62 -25.29 29.05
N ALA A 62 -9.25 -26.33 28.32
CA ALA A 62 -9.13 -26.34 26.87
C ALA A 62 -10.50 -26.29 26.20
N SER A 63 -10.59 -25.56 25.09
CA SER A 63 -11.61 -25.79 24.06
C SER A 63 -10.99 -25.55 22.70
N GLU A 64 -10.58 -26.63 22.03
CA GLU A 64 -10.35 -26.67 20.59
C GLU A 64 -11.69 -26.82 19.88
N SER A 65 -11.96 -25.97 18.89
CA SER A 65 -12.72 -26.36 17.70
C SER A 65 -12.46 -25.40 16.53
N VAL A 66 -11.56 -25.85 15.65
CA VAL A 66 -11.61 -25.86 14.17
C VAL A 66 -11.97 -24.57 13.39
N GLU A 67 -10.91 -24.04 12.78
CA GLU A 67 -10.74 -23.53 11.39
C GLU A 67 -11.94 -22.89 10.66
N GLU A 68 -11.82 -21.59 10.41
CA GLU A 68 -12.16 -21.02 9.10
C GLU A 68 -10.93 -20.24 8.59
N ASP A 69 -10.44 -20.70 7.45
CA ASP A 69 -9.16 -20.37 6.82
C ASP A 69 -9.24 -19.01 6.11
N GLU A 70 -9.13 -17.92 6.87
CA GLU A 70 -8.89 -16.58 6.32
C GLU A 70 -7.39 -16.31 6.41
N VAL A 71 -6.65 -16.60 5.34
CA VAL A 71 -5.23 -16.26 5.19
C VAL A 71 -5.09 -14.75 5.13
N SER A 72 -5.10 -14.10 6.30
CA SER A 72 -4.48 -12.79 6.46
C SER A 72 -2.97 -13.02 6.35
N ASN A 73 -2.41 -12.87 5.15
CA ASN A 73 -0.97 -12.71 4.97
C ASN A 73 -0.55 -11.39 5.64
N VAL A 74 -0.45 -11.39 6.96
CA VAL A 74 0.29 -10.39 7.71
C VAL A 74 1.74 -10.62 7.33
N MET A 75 2.21 -9.84 6.37
CA MET A 75 3.62 -9.75 6.00
C MET A 75 4.36 -9.28 7.26
N ASN A 76 4.96 -10.21 8.01
CA ASN A 76 5.75 -9.88 9.19
C ASN A 76 6.90 -8.94 8.78
N GLU A 77 7.00 -7.79 9.46
CA GLU A 77 8.06 -6.77 9.28
C GLU A 77 9.49 -7.34 9.41
N ASP A 78 9.66 -8.53 9.96
CA ASP A 78 10.96 -9.15 10.20
C ASP A 78 11.69 -9.66 8.95
N ASN A 79 11.05 -9.71 7.78
CA ASN A 79 11.73 -10.04 6.52
C ASN A 79 12.45 -8.84 5.86
N LEU A 80 12.42 -7.65 6.46
CA LEU A 80 13.01 -6.41 5.92
C LEU A 80 14.32 -5.98 6.60
N LYS A 81 14.95 -6.80 7.45
CA LYS A 81 16.20 -6.44 8.16
C LYS A 81 17.47 -6.59 7.31
N GLY A 82 17.42 -6.14 6.05
CA GLY A 82 18.61 -5.75 5.32
C GLY A 82 18.82 -4.25 5.53
N THR A 83 19.94 -3.83 6.11
CA THR A 83 20.35 -2.42 6.02
C THR A 83 20.34 -2.01 4.54
N GLY A 84 19.59 -0.97 4.17
CA GLY A 84 19.49 -0.53 2.77
C GLY A 84 18.15 -0.78 2.06
N SER A 85 17.04 -0.99 2.78
CA SER A 85 15.70 -1.22 2.21
C SER A 85 14.72 -0.07 2.45
N SER A 86 15.20 1.15 2.74
CA SER A 86 14.36 2.34 2.93
C SER A 86 14.01 3.04 1.60
N PHE A 87 13.08 3.98 1.62
CA PHE A 87 12.84 4.83 0.45
C PHE A 87 14.04 5.74 0.15
N THR A 88 14.77 6.18 1.17
CA THR A 88 16.04 6.91 0.97
C THR A 88 17.06 6.06 0.19
N ASP A 89 17.14 4.76 0.47
CA ASP A 89 18.05 3.87 -0.26
C ASP A 89 17.65 3.69 -1.72
N LEU A 90 16.36 3.49 -1.99
CA LEU A 90 15.85 3.41 -3.36
C LEU A 90 16.02 4.73 -4.12
N GLN A 91 15.79 5.86 -3.45
CA GLN A 91 16.06 7.18 -4.04
C GLN A 91 17.52 7.33 -4.47
N ASN A 92 18.46 6.84 -3.66
CA ASN A 92 19.89 6.86 -4.00
C ASN A 92 20.20 5.99 -5.23
N LEU A 93 19.60 4.80 -5.35
CA LEU A 93 19.74 3.94 -6.53
C LEU A 93 19.18 4.61 -7.80
N ILE A 94 18.02 5.26 -7.69
CA ILE A 94 17.42 6.01 -8.79
C ILE A 94 18.35 7.17 -9.19
N ASN A 95 18.85 7.95 -8.23
CA ASN A 95 19.76 9.07 -8.48
C ASN A 95 21.03 8.62 -9.21
N ASN A 96 21.61 7.51 -8.79
CA ASN A 96 22.84 6.95 -9.37
C ASN A 96 22.63 6.24 -10.71
N THR A 97 21.40 5.85 -11.05
CA THR A 97 21.10 5.24 -12.35
C THR A 97 21.07 6.33 -13.44
N PRO A 98 21.87 6.25 -14.51
CA PRO A 98 21.84 7.24 -15.58
C PRO A 98 20.46 7.36 -16.24
N ALA A 99 20.15 8.53 -16.80
CA ALA A 99 18.91 8.70 -17.57
C ALA A 99 18.87 7.74 -18.77
N ASN A 100 17.67 7.26 -19.12
CA ASN A 100 17.39 6.26 -20.14
C ASN A 100 17.94 4.84 -19.85
N ASN A 101 18.52 4.60 -18.66
CA ASN A 101 18.92 3.27 -18.25
C ASN A 101 17.82 2.54 -17.46
N THR A 102 18.07 1.25 -17.18
CA THR A 102 17.21 0.41 -16.35
C THR A 102 17.81 0.23 -14.95
N LEU A 103 17.02 0.54 -13.92
CA LEU A 103 17.22 0.07 -12.55
C LEU A 103 16.41 -1.22 -12.37
N THR A 104 17.06 -2.29 -11.91
CA THR A 104 16.37 -3.54 -11.53
C THR A 104 16.39 -3.65 -10.01
N LEU A 105 15.23 -3.82 -9.40
CA LEU A 105 15.14 -4.03 -7.95
C LEU A 105 15.57 -5.46 -7.61
N ASP A 106 16.34 -5.60 -6.53
CA ASP A 106 16.84 -6.86 -6.01
C ASP A 106 16.21 -7.24 -4.65
N LYS A 107 15.36 -6.36 -4.12
CA LYS A 107 14.67 -6.49 -2.83
C LYS A 107 13.45 -5.58 -2.77
N ASP A 108 12.67 -5.78 -1.72
CA ASP A 108 11.57 -4.90 -1.34
C ASP A 108 12.09 -3.65 -0.65
N TYR A 109 11.40 -2.52 -0.83
CA TYR A 109 11.69 -1.26 -0.16
C TYR A 109 10.46 -0.76 0.57
N ALA A 110 10.66 -0.22 1.77
CA ALA A 110 9.57 0.27 2.60
C ALA A 110 9.89 1.65 3.17
N TYR A 111 8.85 2.43 3.40
CA TYR A 111 8.95 3.67 4.16
C TYR A 111 9.60 3.41 5.53
N SER A 112 10.55 4.26 5.87
CA SER A 112 11.16 4.37 7.20
C SER A 112 10.95 5.78 7.77
N ALA A 113 10.94 5.91 9.10
CA ALA A 113 10.73 7.21 9.74
C ALA A 113 11.75 8.24 9.24
N GLY A 114 11.24 9.36 8.70
CA GLY A 114 12.05 10.44 8.11
C GLY A 114 12.23 10.35 6.59
N ASP A 115 11.81 9.26 5.95
CA ASP A 115 11.78 9.18 4.48
C ASP A 115 10.80 10.20 3.88
N SER A 116 11.09 10.61 2.65
CA SER A 116 10.16 11.31 1.77
C SER A 116 9.61 10.35 0.70
N GLU A 117 8.60 10.78 -0.05
CA GLU A 117 8.21 10.10 -1.28
C GLU A 117 9.40 10.02 -2.27
N ILE A 118 9.47 8.96 -3.05
CA ILE A 118 10.55 8.74 -4.01
C ILE A 118 10.29 9.56 -5.27
N VAL A 119 11.23 10.42 -5.63
CA VAL A 119 11.13 11.33 -6.77
C VAL A 119 11.84 10.75 -8.00
N ILE A 120 11.10 10.68 -9.11
CA ILE A 120 11.63 10.31 -10.43
C ILE A 120 11.44 11.50 -11.39
N ASN A 121 12.53 12.23 -11.62
CA ASN A 121 12.56 13.45 -12.42
C ASN A 121 13.33 13.30 -13.75
N LYS A 122 13.63 12.07 -14.15
CA LYS A 122 14.38 11.73 -15.36
C LYS A 122 13.79 10.51 -16.04
N SER A 123 14.00 10.39 -17.35
CA SER A 123 13.70 9.17 -18.10
C SER A 123 14.48 8.00 -17.51
N ILE A 124 13.79 6.91 -17.16
CA ILE A 124 14.36 5.71 -16.55
C ILE A 124 13.37 4.55 -16.72
N THR A 125 13.87 3.32 -16.77
CA THR A 125 13.06 2.13 -16.55
C THR A 125 13.34 1.57 -15.15
N ILE A 126 12.30 1.30 -14.36
CA ILE A 126 12.40 0.56 -13.11
C ILE A 126 11.71 -0.80 -13.31
N ASP A 127 12.50 -1.88 -13.29
CA ASP A 127 12.02 -3.26 -13.29
C ASP A 127 11.98 -3.79 -11.86
N GLY A 128 10.78 -3.94 -11.31
CA GLY A 128 10.58 -4.36 -9.94
C GLY A 128 10.84 -5.85 -9.71
N LYS A 129 10.89 -6.70 -10.74
CA LYS A 129 11.02 -8.17 -10.55
C LYS A 129 10.05 -8.76 -9.52
N ASN A 130 8.84 -8.21 -9.43
CA ASN A 130 7.78 -8.53 -8.45
C ASN A 130 8.07 -8.09 -7.00
N HIS A 131 9.11 -7.29 -6.76
CA HIS A 131 9.37 -6.68 -5.48
C HIS A 131 8.35 -5.62 -5.10
N VAL A 132 8.27 -5.41 -3.79
CA VAL A 132 7.30 -4.55 -3.13
C VAL A 132 7.90 -3.19 -2.83
N LEU A 133 7.12 -2.15 -3.11
CA LEU A 133 7.30 -0.81 -2.54
C LEU A 133 6.17 -0.57 -1.54
N ASP A 134 6.50 -0.51 -0.24
CA ASP A 134 5.54 -0.41 0.85
C ASP A 134 5.55 0.99 1.48
N GLY A 135 4.47 1.74 1.32
CA GLY A 135 4.30 3.08 1.90
C GLY A 135 4.01 3.10 3.41
N LYS A 136 3.79 1.94 4.05
CA LYS A 136 3.44 1.76 5.47
C LYS A 136 2.35 2.72 5.98
N LEU A 137 1.37 3.03 5.14
CA LEU A 137 0.30 4.01 5.34
C LEU A 137 0.80 5.41 5.76
N SER A 138 2.06 5.72 5.47
CA SER A 138 2.75 6.91 5.98
C SER A 138 2.98 7.97 4.91
N THR A 139 3.05 7.59 3.63
CA THR A 139 3.28 8.52 2.53
C THR A 139 2.78 7.97 1.19
N ARG A 140 2.70 8.85 0.19
CA ARG A 140 2.78 8.46 -1.23
C ARG A 140 4.14 7.79 -1.50
N ILE A 141 4.17 6.79 -2.38
CA ILE A 141 5.39 6.06 -2.71
C ILE A 141 6.21 6.82 -3.75
N LEU A 142 5.64 7.15 -4.92
CA LEU A 142 6.35 7.79 -6.02
C LEU A 142 5.76 9.17 -6.38
N MET A 143 6.64 10.16 -6.60
CA MET A 143 6.36 11.40 -7.31
C MET A 143 7.14 11.41 -8.64
N ILE A 144 6.43 11.41 -9.76
CA ILE A 144 7.03 11.29 -11.09
C ILE A 144 6.79 12.56 -11.87
N THR A 145 7.89 13.24 -12.22
CA THR A 145 7.89 14.42 -13.10
C THR A 145 8.75 14.21 -14.35
N GLY A 146 9.50 13.11 -14.40
CA GLY A 146 10.28 12.72 -15.56
C GLY A 146 9.41 12.22 -16.72
N ASN A 147 9.76 12.62 -17.94
CA ASN A 147 9.15 12.09 -19.16
C ASN A 147 9.74 10.71 -19.49
N HIS A 148 8.98 9.87 -20.18
CA HIS A 148 9.40 8.53 -20.64
C HIS A 148 9.81 7.58 -19.50
N VAL A 149 9.23 7.74 -18.32
CA VAL A 149 9.44 6.81 -17.20
C VAL A 149 8.66 5.52 -17.44
N THR A 150 9.33 4.39 -17.31
CA THR A 150 8.71 3.06 -17.37
C THR A 150 8.79 2.40 -16.00
N LEU A 151 7.64 2.06 -15.42
CA LEU A 151 7.54 1.23 -14.23
C LEU A 151 6.99 -0.13 -14.65
N LYS A 152 7.69 -1.22 -14.30
CA LYS A 152 7.21 -2.57 -14.60
C LYS A 152 7.46 -3.59 -13.51
N ASN A 153 6.56 -4.56 -13.35
CA ASN A 153 6.69 -5.67 -12.40
C ASN A 153 6.88 -5.22 -10.94
N ILE A 154 6.15 -4.19 -10.49
CA ILE A 154 6.26 -3.65 -9.12
C ILE A 154 4.93 -3.81 -8.38
N LYS A 155 4.99 -4.14 -7.09
CA LYS A 155 3.82 -4.12 -6.20
C LYS A 155 3.86 -2.88 -5.33
N PHE A 156 2.87 -2.01 -5.47
CA PHE A 156 2.72 -0.81 -4.65
C PHE A 156 1.68 -1.07 -3.57
N ILE A 157 2.10 -1.03 -2.30
CA ILE A 157 1.20 -1.33 -1.19
C ILE A 157 1.20 -0.24 -0.12
N ASN A 158 0.08 -0.12 0.58
CA ASN A 158 -0.06 0.69 1.79
C ASN A 158 0.40 2.14 1.59
N ALA A 159 0.19 2.74 0.44
CA ALA A 159 0.45 4.15 0.27
C ALA A 159 -0.69 4.97 0.89
N ASN A 160 -0.35 6.11 1.48
CA ASN A 160 -1.34 7.00 2.04
C ASN A 160 -0.91 8.45 1.84
N LYS A 161 -1.68 9.19 1.03
CA LYS A 161 -1.51 10.63 0.89
C LYS A 161 -2.79 11.34 1.34
N THR A 162 -2.73 11.91 2.54
CA THR A 162 -3.87 12.58 3.18
C THR A 162 -3.95 14.08 2.85
N ASN A 163 -2.81 14.73 2.59
CA ASN A 163 -2.72 16.19 2.48
C ASN A 163 -2.81 16.73 1.04
N GLU A 164 -2.78 15.84 0.03
CA GLU A 164 -2.88 16.16 -1.39
C GLU A 164 -3.89 15.22 -2.05
N GLY A 165 -4.58 15.67 -3.11
CA GLY A 165 -5.74 14.92 -3.61
C GLY A 165 -5.57 14.17 -4.93
N TYR A 166 -4.35 13.85 -5.36
CA TYR A 166 -4.11 13.03 -6.55
C TYR A 166 -3.23 11.84 -6.18
N GLY A 167 -3.46 10.66 -6.77
CA GLY A 167 -2.56 9.48 -6.81
C GLY A 167 -2.08 8.88 -5.47
N GLY A 168 -2.84 7.99 -4.84
CA GLY A 168 -2.52 7.44 -3.52
C GLY A 168 -1.11 6.85 -3.39
N ALA A 169 -0.68 6.01 -4.34
CA ALA A 169 0.66 5.43 -4.38
C ALA A 169 1.63 6.16 -5.29
N VAL A 170 1.17 6.57 -6.47
CA VAL A 170 2.01 7.22 -7.47
C VAL A 170 1.33 8.52 -7.86
N TYR A 171 2.04 9.63 -7.86
CA TYR A 171 1.61 10.84 -8.54
C TYR A 171 2.41 11.00 -9.82
N TRP A 172 1.73 11.12 -10.94
CA TRP A 172 2.35 11.16 -12.27
C TRP A 172 2.06 12.47 -13.00
N ASN A 173 3.09 13.29 -13.15
CA ASN A 173 3.07 14.57 -13.87
C ASN A 173 4.25 14.69 -14.85
N GLY A 174 4.50 13.61 -15.60
CA GLY A 174 5.46 13.55 -16.71
C GLY A 174 4.84 12.85 -17.91
N ASP A 175 5.30 13.21 -19.12
CA ASP A 175 4.71 12.75 -20.37
C ASP A 175 5.24 11.37 -20.81
N ASN A 176 4.44 10.64 -21.59
CA ASN A 176 4.82 9.37 -22.23
C ASN A 176 5.27 8.29 -21.23
N GLY A 177 4.65 8.26 -20.05
CA GLY A 177 4.88 7.25 -19.03
C GLY A 177 4.33 5.87 -19.42
N THR A 178 4.94 4.81 -18.91
CA THR A 178 4.44 3.43 -19.04
C THR A 178 4.36 2.77 -17.68
N LEU A 179 3.19 2.22 -17.36
CA LEU A 179 2.93 1.32 -16.24
C LEU A 179 2.59 -0.05 -16.82
N LYS A 180 3.37 -1.08 -16.46
CA LYS A 180 3.20 -2.43 -17.02
C LYS A 180 3.35 -3.49 -15.95
N ASP A 181 2.38 -4.40 -15.86
CA ASP A 181 2.45 -5.55 -14.94
C ASP A 181 2.71 -5.13 -13.47
N CYS A 182 2.16 -3.98 -13.08
CA CYS A 182 2.21 -3.47 -11.70
C CYS A 182 0.91 -3.78 -10.97
N SER A 183 0.97 -3.93 -9.65
CA SER A 183 -0.20 -4.09 -8.79
C SER A 183 -0.26 -3.01 -7.71
N PHE A 184 -1.48 -2.64 -7.32
CA PHE A 184 -1.75 -1.59 -6.36
C PHE A 184 -2.72 -2.13 -5.31
N VAL A 185 -2.29 -2.24 -4.07
CA VAL A 185 -3.08 -2.80 -2.97
C VAL A 185 -3.10 -1.85 -1.78
N ASN A 186 -4.28 -1.58 -1.22
CA ASN A 186 -4.42 -0.77 -0.01
C ASN A 186 -3.78 0.64 -0.11
N ASN A 187 -3.99 1.33 -1.24
CA ASN A 187 -3.44 2.66 -1.47
C ASN A 187 -4.57 3.70 -1.41
N HIS A 188 -4.36 4.78 -0.64
CA HIS A 188 -5.40 5.75 -0.29
C HIS A 188 -5.03 7.19 -0.68
N ALA A 189 -6.01 7.94 -1.21
CA ALA A 189 -5.94 9.40 -1.39
C ALA A 189 -7.20 10.05 -0.81
N ASN A 190 -7.05 10.96 0.15
CA ASN A 190 -8.17 11.43 0.97
C ASN A 190 -9.03 12.52 0.30
N LYS A 191 -8.43 13.37 -0.55
CA LYS A 191 -9.04 14.69 -0.81
C LYS A 191 -9.88 14.83 -2.10
N TYR A 192 -9.56 14.17 -3.20
CA TYR A 192 -10.28 14.37 -4.48
C TYR A 192 -10.64 13.07 -5.24
N SER A 193 -10.94 11.98 -4.53
CA SER A 193 -11.25 10.69 -5.18
C SER A 193 -10.10 10.13 -6.02
N GLY A 194 -8.85 10.44 -5.63
CA GLY A 194 -7.67 9.93 -6.31
C GLY A 194 -7.59 8.40 -6.19
N GLY A 195 -7.38 7.72 -7.32
CA GLY A 195 -7.05 6.30 -7.34
C GLY A 195 -5.62 6.06 -6.88
N ALA A 196 -5.10 4.85 -7.12
CA ALA A 196 -3.72 4.52 -6.74
C ALA A 196 -2.65 5.31 -7.53
N VAL A 197 -2.97 5.82 -8.73
CA VAL A 197 -2.09 6.62 -9.62
C VAL A 197 -2.77 7.94 -9.96
#